data_AF-K2DDJ7-F1
#
_entry.id   AF-K2DDJ7-F1
#
_cell.length_a   1.000
_cell.length_b   1.000
_cell.length_c   1.000
_cell.angle_alpha   90.00
_cell.angle_beta   90.00
_cell.angle_gamma   90.00
#
_symmetry.space_group_name_H-M   'P 1'
#
loop_
_entity.id
_entity.type
_entity.pdbx_description
1 polymer ?
#
loop_
_entity_poly.entity_id
_entity_poly.type
_entity_poly.pdbx_seq_one_letter_code
_entity_poly.pdbx_strand_id
1 'polypeptide(L)'
;LLLAFYLPFILSISESTLSYWSGRISGDVSSKISSSKYLFSVYQPIYVVHFYILASLLGLAFLYYKAYGLKPPKKITFKSAASYIALFIWFFIPFAFMEWLVYIPGTHIYVYILPVIIIISIGLDSFLDFLSEKLPGTVFAWAYQVILFLIFMFIFAQSYAVFVDNNKEYPWEEEKFLAWTFPEPTPIYHLSLFGFPYYRDWEGISEFIKQYPEINAYSTNERKSIVRYYVPLEKDTNKAGFYIHIRNPQTFTETASGEKSEYWMERYDPIFTLTKANQDYVRMYIMEPGTLKEINEKGY
;
A
#
# COMPACT_ATOMS: atom_id res chain seq x y z
N LEU A 1 -15.95 -9.68 -26.73
CA LEU A 1 -14.62 -10.26 -27.02
C LEU A 1 -13.65 -10.13 -25.85
N LEU A 2 -13.39 -8.93 -25.30
CA LEU A 2 -12.44 -8.72 -24.19
C LEU A 2 -12.75 -9.55 -22.92
N LEU A 3 -14.03 -9.74 -22.58
CA LEU A 3 -14.41 -10.56 -21.42
C LEU A 3 -14.16 -12.06 -21.60
N ALA A 4 -14.04 -12.55 -22.84
CA ALA A 4 -13.76 -13.97 -23.10
C ALA A 4 -12.35 -14.38 -22.62
N PHE A 5 -11.42 -13.42 -22.50
CA PHE A 5 -10.10 -13.65 -21.91
C PHE A 5 -10.18 -14.10 -20.44
N TYR A 6 -11.22 -13.72 -19.71
CA TYR A 6 -11.41 -14.12 -18.32
C TYR A 6 -12.06 -15.50 -18.15
N LEU A 7 -12.56 -16.13 -19.23
CA LEU A 7 -13.21 -17.45 -19.13
C LEU A 7 -12.28 -18.53 -18.56
N PRO A 8 -11.03 -18.71 -19.05
CA PRO A 8 -10.11 -19.69 -18.46
C PRO A 8 -9.83 -19.41 -16.98
N PHE A 9 -9.72 -18.13 -16.59
CA PHE A 9 -9.53 -17.74 -15.19
C PHE A 9 -10.72 -18.14 -14.33
N ILE A 10 -11.95 -17.81 -14.76
CA ILE A 10 -13.19 -18.16 -14.04
C ILE A 10 -13.32 -19.68 -13.89
N LEU A 11 -13.00 -20.44 -14.94
CA LEU A 11 -13.07 -21.90 -14.94
C LEU A 11 -11.96 -22.56 -14.10
N SER A 12 -10.91 -21.82 -13.74
CA SER A 12 -9.75 -22.32 -12.97
C SER A 12 -9.62 -21.68 -11.57
N ILE A 13 -10.68 -21.02 -11.08
CA ILE A 13 -10.68 -20.45 -9.73
C ILE A 13 -10.51 -21.57 -8.70
N SER A 14 -9.41 -21.50 -7.95
CA SER A 14 -9.13 -22.42 -6.83
C SER A 14 -9.90 -22.03 -5.56
N GLU A 15 -10.07 -22.99 -4.64
CA GLU A 15 -10.63 -22.71 -3.30
C GLU A 15 -9.81 -21.67 -2.53
N SER A 16 -8.48 -21.68 -2.68
CA SER A 16 -7.60 -20.69 -2.05
C SER A 16 -7.87 -19.28 -2.57
N THR A 17 -8.16 -19.13 -3.86
CA THR A 17 -8.53 -17.87 -4.50
C THR A 17 -9.88 -17.39 -4.00
N LEU A 18 -10.87 -18.29 -3.87
CA LEU A 18 -12.18 -17.96 -3.32
C LEU A 18 -12.10 -17.52 -1.86
N SER A 19 -11.36 -18.26 -1.03
CA SER A 19 -11.15 -17.93 0.38
C SER A 19 -10.48 -16.57 0.53
N TYR A 20 -9.46 -16.28 -0.28
CA TYR A 20 -8.78 -14.98 -0.32
C TYR A 20 -9.74 -13.83 -0.64
N TRP A 21 -10.56 -13.96 -1.69
CA TRP A 21 -11.50 -12.91 -2.09
C TRP A 21 -12.68 -12.78 -1.12
N SER A 22 -13.23 -13.89 -0.65
CA SER A 22 -14.29 -13.91 0.37
C SER A 22 -13.85 -13.16 1.62
N GLY A 23 -12.65 -13.44 2.12
CA GLY A 23 -12.10 -12.77 3.29
C GLY A 23 -11.85 -11.27 3.09
N ARG A 24 -11.53 -10.82 1.87
CA ARG A 24 -11.40 -9.39 1.55
C ARG A 24 -12.74 -8.67 1.43
N ILE A 25 -13.77 -9.36 0.95
CA ILE A 25 -15.13 -8.83 0.83
C ILE A 25 -15.77 -8.72 2.21
N SER A 26 -15.67 -9.77 3.03
CA SER A 26 -16.22 -9.76 4.39
C SER A 26 -15.41 -8.92 5.38
N GLY A 27 -14.09 -8.83 5.16
CA GLY A 27 -13.15 -8.18 6.07
C GLY A 27 -12.58 -9.10 7.15
N ASP A 28 -12.99 -10.37 7.21
CA ASP A 28 -12.59 -11.33 8.26
C ASP A 28 -11.08 -11.58 8.31
N VAL A 29 -10.36 -11.27 7.23
CA VAL A 29 -8.91 -11.42 7.12
C VAL A 29 -8.11 -10.33 7.85
N SER A 30 -8.77 -9.29 8.39
CA SER A 30 -8.08 -8.23 9.13
C SER A 30 -8.97 -7.55 10.16
N SER A 31 -8.48 -7.46 11.40
CA SER A 31 -9.08 -6.64 12.47
C SER A 31 -8.79 -5.13 12.35
N LYS A 32 -8.25 -4.68 11.21
CA LYS A 32 -7.75 -3.32 11.00
C LYS A 32 -8.67 -2.57 10.04
N ILE A 33 -8.74 -1.25 10.19
CA ILE A 33 -9.59 -0.39 9.34
C ILE A 33 -9.03 -0.37 7.92
N SER A 34 -9.87 -0.60 6.92
CA SER A 34 -9.47 -0.46 5.51
C SER A 34 -9.77 0.94 4.99
N SER A 35 -8.82 1.57 4.30
CA SER A 35 -9.03 2.88 3.68
C SER A 35 -8.15 3.05 2.43
N SER A 36 -8.79 3.12 1.26
CA SER A 36 -8.13 3.36 -0.02
C SER A 36 -7.44 4.72 -0.08
N LYS A 37 -8.08 5.76 0.48
CA LYS A 37 -7.49 7.11 0.60
C LYS A 37 -6.19 7.07 1.40
N TYR A 38 -6.21 6.40 2.55
CA TYR A 38 -5.06 6.31 3.43
C TYR A 38 -3.94 5.49 2.76
N LEU A 39 -4.28 4.35 2.18
CA LEU A 39 -3.32 3.55 1.41
C LEU A 39 -2.68 4.37 0.29
N PHE A 40 -3.47 5.10 -0.49
CA PHE A 40 -2.96 5.96 -1.56
C PHE A 40 -1.98 7.00 -1.01
N SER A 41 -2.30 7.64 0.13
CA SER A 41 -1.39 8.62 0.75
C SER A 41 -0.08 8.03 1.28
N VAL A 42 -0.01 6.71 1.54
CA VAL A 42 1.26 6.05 1.89
C VAL A 42 2.18 5.94 0.67
N TYR A 43 1.63 5.69 -0.53
CA TYR A 43 2.43 5.65 -1.77
C TYR A 43 2.68 7.05 -2.36
N GLN A 44 1.77 7.99 -2.12
CA GLN A 44 1.75 9.32 -2.72
C GLN A 44 1.44 10.35 -1.62
N PRO A 45 2.45 10.76 -0.83
CA PRO A 45 2.26 11.60 0.34
C PRO A 45 1.92 13.05 -0.05
N ILE A 46 1.89 13.96 0.93
CA ILE A 46 1.83 15.43 0.77
C ILE A 46 0.93 15.92 -0.39
N TYR A 47 -0.35 16.09 -0.08
CA TYR A 47 -1.38 16.70 -0.96
C TYR A 47 -1.66 16.03 -2.31
N VAL A 48 -0.92 14.99 -2.73
CA VAL A 48 -1.14 14.33 -4.04
C VAL A 48 -2.58 13.83 -4.19
N VAL A 49 -3.15 13.25 -3.13
CA VAL A 49 -4.56 12.82 -3.14
C VAL A 49 -5.54 13.95 -3.42
N HIS A 50 -5.28 15.17 -2.92
CA HIS A 50 -6.13 16.33 -3.16
C HIS A 50 -6.03 16.79 -4.61
N PHE A 51 -4.80 16.82 -5.17
CA PHE A 51 -4.59 17.11 -6.58
C PHE A 51 -5.34 16.11 -7.47
N TYR A 52 -5.21 14.81 -7.21
CA TYR A 52 -5.91 13.77 -7.96
C TYR A 52 -7.42 13.95 -7.90
N ILE A 53 -8.00 14.18 -6.72
CA ILE A 53 -9.45 14.40 -6.57
C ILE A 53 -9.90 15.64 -7.35
N LEU A 54 -9.25 16.79 -7.15
CA LEU A 54 -9.64 18.04 -7.80
C LEU A 54 -9.50 17.97 -9.33
N ALA A 55 -8.39 17.44 -9.82
CA ALA A 55 -8.16 17.27 -11.25
C ALA A 55 -9.10 16.23 -11.88
N SER A 56 -9.49 15.19 -11.13
CA SER A 56 -10.50 14.22 -11.58
C SER A 56 -11.88 14.86 -11.70
N LEU A 57 -12.28 15.66 -10.71
CA LEU A 57 -13.55 16.40 -10.75
C LEU A 57 -13.57 17.38 -11.92
N LEU A 58 -12.45 18.07 -12.19
CA LEU A 58 -12.27 18.91 -13.37
C LEU A 58 -12.43 18.11 -14.66
N GLY A 59 -11.79 16.93 -14.75
CA GLY A 59 -11.93 16.01 -15.88
C GLY A 59 -13.36 15.56 -16.11
N LEU A 60 -14.07 15.14 -15.07
CA LEU A 60 -15.48 14.75 -15.16
C LEU A 60 -16.37 15.92 -15.61
N ALA A 61 -16.13 17.12 -15.11
CA ALA A 61 -16.85 18.32 -15.53
C ALA A 61 -16.64 18.63 -17.02
N PHE A 62 -15.40 18.55 -17.51
CA PHE A 62 -15.09 18.77 -18.93
C PHE A 62 -15.58 17.64 -19.83
N LEU A 63 -15.55 16.39 -19.36
CA LEU A 63 -16.17 15.26 -20.06
C LEU A 63 -17.67 15.48 -20.24
N TYR A 64 -18.36 15.90 -19.18
CA TYR A 64 -19.78 16.25 -19.26
C TYR A 64 -20.02 17.43 -20.22
N TYR A 65 -19.24 18.50 -20.11
CA TYR A 65 -19.33 19.67 -20.99
C TYR A 65 -19.10 19.31 -22.46
N LYS A 66 -18.08 18.49 -22.78
CA LYS A 66 -17.80 18.02 -24.15
C LYS A 66 -18.91 17.09 -24.67
N ALA A 67 -19.54 16.30 -23.81
CA ALA A 67 -20.61 15.38 -24.19
C ALA A 67 -21.96 16.08 -24.42
N TYR A 68 -22.28 17.11 -23.63
CA TYR A 68 -23.64 17.68 -23.55
C TYR A 68 -23.73 19.20 -23.66
N GLY A 69 -22.60 19.92 -23.57
CA GLY A 69 -22.55 21.38 -23.48
C GLY A 69 -22.98 21.91 -22.11
N LEU A 70 -23.28 23.21 -22.04
CA LEU A 70 -23.76 23.90 -20.81
C LEU A 70 -25.23 23.59 -20.49
N LYS A 71 -26.00 23.09 -21.45
CA LYS A 71 -27.42 22.82 -21.28
C LYS A 71 -27.62 21.30 -21.11
N PRO A 72 -28.52 20.86 -20.21
CA PRO A 72 -28.82 19.45 -20.10
C PRO A 72 -29.30 18.91 -21.46
N PRO A 73 -28.84 17.72 -21.87
CA PRO A 73 -29.12 17.20 -23.20
C PRO A 73 -30.62 16.91 -23.35
N LYS A 74 -31.25 17.50 -24.38
CA LYS A 74 -32.66 17.17 -24.72
C LYS A 74 -32.77 15.81 -25.43
N LYS A 75 -31.71 15.35 -26.09
CA LYS A 75 -31.56 14.01 -26.71
C LYS A 75 -30.08 13.61 -26.65
N ILE A 76 -29.80 12.35 -26.30
CA ILE A 76 -28.44 11.80 -26.24
C ILE A 76 -28.05 11.31 -27.65
N THR A 77 -27.10 11.97 -28.32
CA THR A 77 -26.48 11.45 -29.54
C THR A 77 -25.37 10.47 -29.19
N PHE A 78 -25.69 9.17 -29.27
CA PHE A 78 -24.82 8.09 -28.82
C PHE A 78 -23.42 8.06 -29.49
N LYS A 79 -23.30 8.54 -30.73
CA LYS A 79 -22.08 8.43 -31.53
C LYS A 79 -20.93 9.32 -31.05
N SER A 80 -21.20 10.49 -30.47
CA SER A 80 -20.17 11.39 -29.90
C SER A 80 -19.89 11.12 -28.43
N ALA A 81 -20.85 10.55 -27.70
CA ALA A 81 -20.74 10.28 -26.27
C ALA A 81 -20.16 8.90 -25.95
N ALA A 82 -20.12 7.96 -26.90
CA ALA A 82 -19.72 6.58 -26.67
C ALA A 82 -18.33 6.45 -26.00
N SER A 83 -17.33 7.20 -26.45
CA SER A 83 -15.99 7.16 -25.87
C SER A 83 -15.95 7.69 -24.43
N TYR A 84 -16.73 8.73 -24.13
CA TYR A 84 -16.82 9.29 -22.78
C TYR A 84 -17.62 8.39 -21.84
N ILE A 85 -18.69 7.77 -22.33
CA ILE A 85 -19.46 6.76 -21.62
C ILE A 85 -18.59 5.54 -21.32
N ALA A 86 -17.78 5.09 -22.29
CA ALA A 86 -16.86 3.98 -22.09
C ALA A 86 -15.81 4.28 -21.00
N LEU A 87 -15.22 5.49 -21.01
CA LEU A 87 -14.29 5.91 -19.96
C LEU A 87 -14.96 6.03 -18.59
N PHE A 88 -16.18 6.56 -18.55
CA PHE A 88 -16.97 6.64 -17.32
C PHE A 88 -17.28 5.24 -16.76
N ILE A 89 -17.70 4.29 -17.61
CA ILE A 89 -17.94 2.90 -17.23
C ILE A 89 -16.65 2.23 -16.74
N TRP A 90 -15.52 2.48 -17.43
CA TRP A 90 -14.22 1.93 -17.07
C TRP A 90 -13.73 2.43 -15.71
N PHE A 91 -14.01 3.68 -15.34
CA PHE A 91 -13.76 4.19 -13.99
C PHE A 91 -14.79 3.66 -12.98
N PHE A 92 -16.07 3.87 -13.25
CA PHE A 92 -17.14 3.76 -12.25
C PHE A 92 -17.39 2.32 -11.84
N ILE A 93 -17.36 1.35 -12.76
CA ILE A 93 -17.60 -0.06 -12.39
C ILE A 93 -16.53 -0.58 -11.42
N PRO A 94 -15.22 -0.49 -11.72
CA PRO A 94 -14.20 -0.93 -10.79
C PRO A 94 -14.16 -0.10 -9.51
N PHE A 95 -14.41 1.21 -9.59
CA PHE A 95 -14.50 2.06 -8.41
C PHE A 95 -15.62 1.62 -7.46
N ALA A 96 -16.85 1.48 -7.98
CA ALA A 96 -18.00 1.04 -7.19
C ALA A 96 -17.78 -0.37 -6.61
N PHE A 97 -17.23 -1.28 -7.41
CA PHE A 97 -16.90 -2.62 -6.92
C PHE A 97 -15.87 -2.57 -5.78
N MET A 98 -14.73 -1.88 -5.98
CA MET A 98 -13.65 -1.86 -5.00
C MET A 98 -13.98 -1.07 -3.74
N GLU A 99 -14.72 0.03 -3.84
CA GLU A 99 -14.99 0.92 -2.70
C GLU A 99 -16.30 0.59 -1.97
N TRP A 100 -17.27 -0.10 -2.61
CA TRP A 100 -18.55 -0.44 -1.96
C TRP A 100 -18.73 -1.93 -1.67
N LEU A 101 -18.16 -2.82 -2.48
CA LEU A 101 -18.34 -4.27 -2.30
C LEU A 101 -17.15 -4.95 -1.65
N VAL A 102 -15.94 -4.45 -1.86
CA VAL A 102 -14.72 -5.05 -1.28
C VAL A 102 -14.33 -4.28 -0.03
N TYR A 103 -14.44 -4.89 1.15
CA TYR A 103 -14.02 -4.23 2.40
C TYR A 103 -12.52 -3.91 2.41
N ILE A 104 -11.67 -4.83 1.94
CA ILE A 104 -10.21 -4.65 1.83
C ILE A 104 -9.78 -4.65 0.35
N PRO A 105 -9.95 -3.54 -0.39
CA PRO A 105 -9.48 -3.46 -1.78
C PRO A 105 -7.96 -3.54 -1.82
N GLY A 106 -7.32 -2.94 -0.80
CA GLY A 106 -5.88 -2.81 -0.70
C GLY A 106 -5.32 -2.22 -1.99
N THR A 107 -4.28 -2.86 -2.48
CA THR A 107 -3.64 -2.64 -3.75
C THR A 107 -4.57 -2.57 -4.96
N HIS A 108 -5.73 -3.23 -4.99
CA HIS A 108 -6.54 -3.33 -6.22
C HIS A 108 -7.17 -2.00 -6.66
N ILE A 109 -7.02 -0.94 -5.86
CA ILE A 109 -7.42 0.43 -6.21
C ILE A 109 -6.80 0.92 -7.53
N TYR A 110 -5.66 0.37 -7.97
CA TYR A 110 -5.03 0.73 -9.25
C TYR A 110 -5.96 0.56 -10.44
N VAL A 111 -6.88 -0.39 -10.35
CA VAL A 111 -7.81 -0.74 -11.44
C VAL A 111 -8.69 0.46 -11.81
N TYR A 112 -9.07 1.30 -10.83
CA TYR A 112 -9.79 2.54 -11.10
C TYR A 112 -8.89 3.79 -11.13
N ILE A 113 -7.68 3.75 -10.56
CA ILE A 113 -6.73 4.87 -10.65
C ILE A 113 -6.27 5.08 -12.10
N LEU A 114 -6.06 4.01 -12.87
CA LEU A 114 -5.66 4.12 -14.28
C LEU A 114 -6.65 4.95 -15.14
N PRO A 115 -7.95 4.64 -15.19
CA PRO A 115 -8.90 5.50 -15.90
C PRO A 115 -9.01 6.90 -15.28
N VAL A 116 -8.83 7.05 -13.96
CA VAL A 116 -8.75 8.37 -13.31
C VAL A 116 -7.62 9.23 -13.88
N ILE A 117 -6.42 8.66 -14.11
CA ILE A 117 -5.30 9.40 -14.71
C ILE A 117 -5.68 9.93 -16.10
N ILE A 118 -6.40 9.13 -16.90
CA ILE A 118 -6.88 9.56 -18.22
C ILE A 118 -7.91 10.69 -18.08
N ILE A 119 -8.85 10.57 -17.15
CA ILE A 119 -9.84 11.62 -16.86
C ILE A 119 -9.15 12.92 -16.43
N ILE A 120 -8.14 12.84 -15.56
CA ILE A 120 -7.29 13.96 -15.14
C ILE A 120 -6.65 14.63 -16.36
N SER A 121 -5.99 13.86 -17.23
CA SER A 121 -5.35 14.39 -18.43
C SER A 121 -6.33 15.13 -19.33
N ILE A 122 -7.52 14.56 -19.56
CA ILE A 122 -8.59 15.21 -20.33
C ILE A 122 -9.03 16.51 -19.66
N GLY A 123 -9.17 16.53 -18.33
CA GLY A 123 -9.54 17.72 -17.56
C GLY A 123 -8.52 18.84 -17.68
N LEU A 124 -7.24 18.53 -17.50
CA LEU A 124 -6.16 19.51 -17.55
C LEU A 124 -5.97 20.08 -18.96
N ASP A 125 -6.08 19.25 -19.99
CA ASP A 125 -6.00 19.66 -21.39
C ASP A 125 -7.20 20.53 -21.80
N SER A 126 -8.42 20.06 -21.50
CA SER A 126 -9.65 20.81 -21.81
C SER A 126 -9.73 22.16 -21.08
N PHE A 127 -9.16 22.23 -19.88
CA PHE A 127 -9.09 23.49 -19.15
C PHE A 127 -8.12 24.49 -19.81
N LEU A 128 -7.00 24.01 -20.34
CA LEU A 128 -6.09 24.86 -21.12
C LEU A 128 -6.76 25.39 -22.39
N ASP A 129 -7.47 24.54 -23.13
CA ASP A 129 -8.25 24.95 -24.30
C ASP A 129 -9.26 26.04 -23.92
N PHE A 130 -10.03 25.79 -22.86
CA PHE A 130 -11.03 26.73 -22.36
C PHE A 130 -10.41 28.09 -21.97
N LEU A 131 -9.28 28.09 -21.27
CA LEU A 131 -8.57 29.32 -20.93
C LEU A 131 -8.07 30.04 -22.17
N SER A 132 -7.54 29.31 -23.15
CA SER A 132 -6.99 29.87 -24.39
C SER A 132 -8.07 30.48 -25.28
N GLU A 133 -9.29 29.92 -25.27
CA GLU A 133 -10.44 30.49 -25.98
C GLU A 133 -11.00 31.75 -25.30
N LYS A 134 -11.01 31.80 -23.96
CA LYS A 134 -11.63 32.90 -23.20
C LYS A 134 -10.69 34.06 -22.89
N LEU A 135 -9.39 33.80 -22.84
CA LEU A 135 -8.37 34.78 -22.50
C LEU A 135 -7.37 34.85 -23.67
N PRO A 136 -7.48 35.84 -24.58
CA PRO A 136 -6.55 35.98 -25.68
C PRO A 136 -5.17 36.35 -25.13
N GLY A 137 -4.24 35.40 -25.11
CA GLY A 137 -2.86 35.65 -24.68
C GLY A 137 -2.08 34.38 -24.42
N THR A 138 -0.93 34.26 -25.09
CA THR A 138 0.04 33.18 -24.86
C THR A 138 0.54 33.14 -23.41
N VAL A 139 0.51 34.27 -22.70
CA VAL A 139 0.98 34.39 -21.31
C VAL A 139 0.21 33.48 -20.35
N PHE A 140 -1.12 33.38 -20.47
CA PHE A 140 -1.93 32.53 -19.58
C PHE A 140 -1.70 31.04 -19.84
N ALA A 141 -1.61 30.66 -21.11
CA ALA A 141 -1.26 29.29 -21.50
C ALA A 141 0.13 28.90 -20.97
N TRP A 142 1.12 29.78 -21.10
CA TRP A 142 2.46 29.59 -20.53
C TRP A 142 2.43 29.50 -19.01
N ALA A 143 1.76 30.40 -18.33
CA ALA A 143 1.65 30.38 -16.86
C ALA A 143 1.02 29.07 -16.38
N TYR A 144 -0.04 28.60 -17.04
CA TYR A 144 -0.67 27.31 -16.74
C TYR A 144 0.29 26.13 -16.92
N GLN A 145 1.02 26.08 -18.03
CA GLN A 145 2.01 25.03 -18.29
C GLN A 145 3.14 25.03 -17.26
N VAL A 146 3.63 26.22 -16.87
CA VAL A 146 4.65 26.35 -15.82
C VAL A 146 4.12 25.85 -14.47
N ILE A 147 2.88 26.19 -14.11
CA ILE A 147 2.25 25.71 -12.87
C ILE A 147 2.12 24.19 -12.89
N LEU A 148 1.63 23.60 -13.99
CA LEU A 148 1.54 22.14 -14.12
C LEU A 148 2.91 21.47 -14.06
N PHE A 149 3.92 22.04 -14.73
CA PHE A 149 5.28 21.54 -14.67
C PHE A 149 5.79 21.51 -13.23
N LEU A 150 5.60 22.59 -12.46
CA LEU A 150 6.02 22.64 -11.05
C LEU A 150 5.27 21.60 -10.20
N ILE A 151 3.96 21.41 -10.41
CA ILE A 151 3.18 20.39 -9.71
C ILE A 151 3.72 18.98 -10.04
N PHE A 152 3.90 18.65 -11.32
CA PHE A 152 4.39 17.32 -11.72
C PHE A 152 5.82 17.08 -11.29
N MET A 153 6.69 18.09 -11.34
CA MET A 153 8.05 18.02 -10.79
C MET A 153 8.05 17.76 -9.29
N PHE A 154 7.15 18.39 -8.55
CA PHE A 154 6.99 18.16 -7.12
C PHE A 154 6.52 16.73 -6.81
N ILE A 155 5.52 16.22 -7.55
CA ILE A 155 5.04 14.82 -7.41
C ILE A 155 6.15 13.82 -7.78
N PHE A 156 6.90 14.10 -8.85
CA PHE A 156 8.03 13.29 -9.27
C PHE A 156 9.13 13.25 -8.20
N ALA A 157 9.51 14.40 -7.65
CA ALA A 157 10.51 14.49 -6.58
C ALA A 157 10.08 13.74 -5.32
N GLN A 158 8.79 13.80 -4.96
CA GLN A 158 8.26 12.98 -3.86
C GLN A 158 8.38 11.49 -4.15
N SER A 159 7.96 11.05 -5.34
CA SER A 159 8.06 9.64 -5.73
C SER A 159 9.51 9.15 -5.74
N TYR A 160 10.44 9.99 -6.21
CA TYR A 160 11.87 9.68 -6.14
C TYR A 160 12.35 9.51 -4.69
N ALA A 161 11.99 10.43 -3.79
CA ALA A 161 12.37 10.33 -2.38
C ALA A 161 11.82 9.07 -1.71
N VAL A 162 10.59 8.65 -2.04
CA VAL A 162 9.95 7.47 -1.42
C VAL A 162 10.45 6.15 -1.99
N PHE A 163 10.73 6.06 -3.29
CA PHE A 163 11.01 4.77 -3.96
C PHE A 163 12.44 4.59 -4.45
N VAL A 164 13.23 5.66 -4.53
CA VAL A 164 14.56 5.65 -5.16
C VAL A 164 15.65 6.12 -4.20
N ASP A 165 15.39 7.13 -3.38
CA ASP A 165 16.32 7.49 -2.32
C ASP A 165 16.33 6.38 -1.25
N ASN A 166 17.52 5.82 -1.00
CA ASN A 166 17.73 4.74 -0.04
C ASN A 166 18.68 5.18 1.10
N ASN A 167 18.86 6.50 1.30
CA ASN A 167 19.59 7.03 2.45
C ASN A 167 19.00 6.51 3.76
N LYS A 168 17.67 6.43 3.83
CA LYS A 168 16.95 5.65 4.84
C LYS A 168 16.48 4.34 4.22
N GLU A 169 16.76 3.23 4.89
CA GLU A 169 16.39 1.92 4.39
C GLU A 169 14.90 1.61 4.63
N TYR A 170 14.35 2.04 5.77
CA TYR A 170 12.93 1.89 6.03
C TYR A 170 12.17 3.09 5.45
N PRO A 171 11.34 2.89 4.41
CA PRO A 171 10.76 3.99 3.64
C PRO A 171 9.66 4.76 4.40
N TRP A 172 9.33 4.29 5.60
CA TRP A 172 8.32 4.91 6.46
C TRP A 172 8.90 5.55 7.71
N GLU A 173 10.23 5.55 7.87
CA GLU A 173 10.88 6.36 8.89
C GLU A 173 10.61 7.84 8.60
N GLU A 174 10.34 8.63 9.63
CA GLU A 174 10.08 10.07 9.47
C GLU A 174 11.23 10.75 8.73
N GLU A 175 10.94 11.30 7.54
CA GLU A 175 11.92 11.98 6.71
C GLU A 175 11.44 13.38 6.34
N LYS A 176 12.37 14.34 6.37
CA LYS A 176 12.09 15.71 5.92
C LYS A 176 12.15 15.77 4.40
N PHE A 177 11.07 16.22 3.79
CA PHE A 177 10.98 16.51 2.37
C PHE A 177 10.67 17.99 2.17
N LEU A 178 11.70 18.77 1.78
CA LEU A 178 11.63 20.23 1.70
C LEU A 178 11.14 20.85 3.03
N ALA A 179 9.97 21.50 3.03
CA ALA A 179 9.35 22.10 4.22
C ALA A 179 8.39 21.16 4.96
N TRP A 180 8.20 19.93 4.47
CA TRP A 180 7.28 18.93 5.01
C TRP A 180 8.02 17.75 5.63
N THR A 181 7.27 16.92 6.35
CA THR A 181 7.74 15.64 6.87
C THR A 181 6.83 14.55 6.32
N PHE A 182 7.40 13.48 5.79
CA PHE A 182 6.61 12.34 5.35
C PHE A 182 5.95 11.67 6.57
N PRO A 183 4.64 11.41 6.53
CA PRO A 183 3.95 10.81 7.66
C PRO A 183 4.29 9.33 7.79
N GLU A 184 4.59 8.89 9.01
CA GLU A 184 4.70 7.47 9.31
C GLU A 184 3.31 6.80 9.27
N PRO A 185 3.18 5.59 8.68
CA PRO A 185 1.91 4.89 8.69
C PRO A 185 1.55 4.35 10.08
N THR A 186 0.33 4.63 10.55
CA THR A 186 -0.21 4.04 11.78
C THR A 186 -0.62 2.57 11.62
N PRO A 187 -0.42 1.72 12.65
CA PRO A 187 -0.83 0.31 12.65
C PRO A 187 -2.36 0.11 12.68
N ILE A 188 -3.17 1.15 12.86
CA ILE A 188 -4.64 1.07 12.92
C ILE A 188 -5.24 0.65 11.56
N TYR A 189 -4.60 1.03 10.45
CA TYR A 189 -5.09 0.74 9.11
C TYR A 189 -4.53 -0.57 8.55
N HIS A 190 -5.36 -1.28 7.78
CA HIS A 190 -4.92 -2.39 6.96
C HIS A 190 -4.18 -1.84 5.74
N LEU A 191 -2.86 -1.98 5.75
CA LEU A 191 -2.01 -1.60 4.64
C LEU A 191 -1.57 -2.84 3.85
N SER A 192 -2.06 -2.94 2.61
CA SER A 192 -1.56 -3.89 1.61
C SER A 192 -0.41 -3.22 0.85
N LEU A 193 0.82 -3.45 1.31
CA LEU A 193 2.02 -2.78 0.79
C LEU A 193 2.83 -3.72 -0.12
N PHE A 194 3.40 -3.18 -1.18
CA PHE A 194 4.43 -3.83 -1.99
C PHE A 194 5.30 -2.80 -2.68
N GLY A 195 6.45 -3.23 -3.21
CA GLY A 195 7.31 -2.39 -4.06
C GLY A 195 8.13 -1.35 -3.30
N PHE A 196 8.05 -1.34 -1.97
CA PHE A 196 8.90 -0.55 -1.09
C PHE A 196 10.24 -1.28 -0.86
N PRO A 197 11.38 -0.56 -0.89
CA PRO A 197 12.66 -1.14 -0.52
C PRO A 197 12.59 -1.55 0.96
N TYR A 198 12.78 -2.84 1.24
CA TYR A 198 12.72 -3.39 2.58
C TYR A 198 13.58 -4.64 2.68
N TYR A 199 14.75 -4.52 3.28
CA TYR A 199 15.66 -5.64 3.47
C TYR A 199 15.86 -5.91 4.97
N ARG A 200 15.78 -7.18 5.36
CA ARG A 200 16.02 -7.63 6.74
C ARG A 200 16.89 -8.89 6.79
N ASP A 201 17.53 -9.22 5.68
CA ASP A 201 18.38 -10.40 5.52
C ASP A 201 17.70 -11.71 6.02
N TRP A 202 16.53 -11.99 5.45
CA TRP A 202 15.76 -13.17 5.83
C TRP A 202 16.48 -14.48 5.49
N GLU A 203 17.37 -14.45 4.51
CA GLU A 203 18.29 -15.52 4.17
C GLU A 203 19.26 -15.80 5.32
N GLY A 204 19.95 -14.78 5.85
CA GLY A 204 20.83 -14.93 7.01
C GLY A 204 20.10 -15.45 8.25
N ILE A 205 18.87 -14.96 8.50
CA ILE A 205 17.99 -15.50 9.55
C ILE A 205 17.70 -16.99 9.31
N SER A 206 17.38 -17.39 8.07
CA SER A 206 17.12 -18.78 7.71
C SER A 206 18.34 -19.67 7.94
N GLU A 207 19.53 -19.20 7.57
CA GLU A 207 20.78 -19.91 7.78
C GLU A 207 21.10 -20.11 9.26
N PHE A 208 20.87 -19.09 10.10
CA PHE A 208 21.03 -19.20 11.54
C PHE A 208 20.06 -20.23 12.15
N ILE A 209 18.78 -20.16 11.79
CA ILE A 209 17.75 -21.09 12.30
C ILE A 209 18.08 -22.55 11.97
N LYS A 210 18.64 -22.83 10.78
CA LYS A 210 19.02 -24.19 10.37
C LYS A 210 20.09 -24.82 11.26
N GLN A 211 20.80 -24.06 12.08
CA GLN A 211 21.79 -24.57 13.02
C GLN A 211 21.15 -25.24 14.25
N TYR A 212 19.86 -25.04 14.47
CA TYR A 212 19.10 -25.56 15.62
C TYR A 212 17.92 -26.43 15.15
N PRO A 213 18.20 -27.63 14.58
CA PRO A 213 17.17 -28.48 13.99
C PRO A 213 16.13 -29.01 14.98
N GLU A 214 16.38 -28.90 16.28
CA GLU A 214 15.45 -29.27 17.35
C GLU A 214 14.32 -28.25 17.55
N ILE A 215 14.48 -27.01 17.06
CA ILE A 215 13.50 -25.94 17.22
C ILE A 215 12.54 -25.92 16.02
N ASN A 216 11.27 -26.23 16.29
CA ASN A 216 10.26 -26.43 15.24
C ASN A 216 9.28 -25.25 15.07
N ALA A 217 9.37 -24.23 15.92
CA ALA A 217 8.45 -23.10 15.93
C ALA A 217 9.14 -21.76 16.21
N TYR A 218 8.53 -20.69 15.69
CA TYR A 218 9.01 -19.32 15.85
C TYR A 218 7.88 -18.34 16.19
N SER A 219 8.26 -17.21 16.76
CA SER A 219 7.43 -16.02 16.86
C SER A 219 8.18 -14.80 16.32
N THR A 220 7.43 -13.80 15.86
CA THR A 220 8.00 -12.56 15.30
C THR A 220 6.97 -11.45 15.31
N ASN A 221 7.44 -10.21 15.47
CA ASN A 221 6.61 -9.00 15.27
C ASN A 221 6.36 -8.70 13.78
N GLU A 222 6.93 -9.47 12.84
CA GLU A 222 6.71 -9.30 11.40
C GLU A 222 5.54 -10.15 10.84
N ARG A 223 5.05 -9.77 9.65
CA ARG A 223 4.02 -10.45 8.88
C ARG A 223 4.44 -11.87 8.53
N LYS A 224 3.59 -12.84 8.91
CA LYS A 224 3.74 -14.26 8.54
C LYS A 224 3.95 -14.46 7.04
N SER A 225 3.32 -13.64 6.19
CA SER A 225 3.43 -13.73 4.73
C SER A 225 4.84 -13.51 4.20
N ILE A 226 5.65 -12.70 4.88
CA ILE A 226 7.05 -12.43 4.54
C ILE A 226 7.91 -13.58 5.07
N VAL A 227 7.78 -13.86 6.37
CA VAL A 227 8.68 -14.78 7.08
C VAL A 227 8.55 -16.22 6.62
N ARG A 228 7.33 -16.69 6.29
CA ARG A 228 7.08 -18.08 5.87
C ARG A 228 7.84 -18.54 4.62
N TYR A 229 8.31 -17.60 3.79
CA TYR A 229 9.09 -17.92 2.60
C TYR A 229 10.51 -18.38 2.97
N TYR A 230 11.07 -17.81 4.05
CA TYR A 230 12.46 -18.03 4.46
C TYR A 230 12.59 -18.95 5.67
N VAL A 231 11.62 -18.92 6.58
CA VAL A 231 11.62 -19.68 7.83
C VAL A 231 10.54 -20.76 7.74
N PRO A 232 10.92 -22.02 7.45
CA PRO A 232 9.99 -23.13 7.26
C PRO A 232 9.53 -23.74 8.60
N LEU A 233 9.32 -22.91 9.62
CA LEU A 233 8.88 -23.33 10.97
C LEU A 233 7.41 -22.96 11.20
N GLU A 234 6.78 -23.56 12.21
CA GLU A 234 5.41 -23.18 12.62
C GLU A 234 5.44 -21.80 13.32
N LYS A 235 4.57 -20.86 12.92
CA LYS A 235 4.41 -19.58 13.65
C LYS A 235 3.46 -19.78 14.83
N ASP A 236 4.01 -19.91 16.03
CA ASP A 236 3.27 -20.11 17.28
C ASP A 236 4.10 -19.58 18.47
N THR A 237 3.63 -18.55 19.17
CA THR A 237 4.37 -17.93 20.28
C THR A 237 4.60 -18.87 21.47
N ASN A 238 3.66 -19.75 21.78
CA ASN A 238 3.77 -20.65 22.93
C ASN A 238 4.75 -21.79 22.62
N LYS A 239 4.70 -22.34 21.41
CA LYS A 239 5.65 -23.38 20.98
C LYS A 239 7.01 -22.84 20.54
N ALA A 240 7.10 -21.53 20.27
CA ALA A 240 8.30 -20.91 19.71
C ALA A 240 9.52 -21.15 20.59
N GLY A 241 10.54 -21.77 19.98
CA GLY A 241 11.92 -21.77 20.49
C GLY A 241 12.73 -20.60 19.94
N PHE A 242 12.27 -19.93 18.87
CA PHE A 242 12.85 -18.69 18.38
C PHE A 242 11.89 -17.52 18.50
N TYR A 243 12.39 -16.39 18.98
CA TYR A 243 11.76 -15.09 18.74
C TYR A 243 12.63 -14.23 17.83
N ILE A 244 12.05 -13.80 16.71
CA ILE A 244 12.69 -12.95 15.71
C ILE A 244 12.08 -11.56 15.82
N HIS A 245 12.78 -10.64 16.48
CA HIS A 245 12.42 -9.24 16.54
C HIS A 245 13.02 -8.51 15.35
N ILE A 246 12.15 -7.80 14.63
CA ILE A 246 12.50 -6.96 13.50
C ILE A 246 12.22 -5.52 13.87
N ARG A 247 13.25 -4.68 13.83
CA ARG A 247 13.06 -3.23 13.95
C ARG A 247 12.45 -2.70 12.67
N ASN A 248 11.55 -1.73 12.80
CA ASN A 248 10.84 -1.13 11.68
C ASN A 248 10.19 -2.22 10.80
N PRO A 249 9.25 -3.04 11.30
CA PRO A 249 8.64 -4.13 10.54
C PRO A 249 7.52 -3.62 9.62
N GLN A 250 7.11 -4.41 8.62
CA GLN A 250 5.94 -4.07 7.76
C GLN A 250 4.58 -4.22 8.47
N THR A 251 4.58 -4.71 9.71
CA THR A 251 3.41 -4.70 10.60
C THR A 251 3.17 -3.34 11.25
N PHE A 252 4.19 -2.46 11.26
CA PHE A 252 4.22 -1.19 12.00
C PHE A 252 4.05 -1.39 13.51
N THR A 253 4.62 -2.48 14.04
CA THR A 253 4.54 -2.84 15.46
C THR A 253 5.94 -3.14 15.98
N GLU A 254 6.60 -2.12 16.52
CA GLU A 254 7.94 -2.24 17.11
C GLU A 254 7.98 -3.11 18.36
N THR A 255 6.86 -3.17 19.09
CA THR A 255 6.75 -3.95 20.31
C THR A 255 6.76 -5.44 20.03
N ALA A 256 6.98 -6.22 21.08
CA ALA A 256 7.01 -7.65 20.97
C ALA A 256 5.64 -8.20 20.49
N SER A 257 5.67 -9.39 19.87
CA SER A 257 4.45 -10.02 19.33
C SER A 257 3.46 -10.49 20.41
N GLY A 258 3.85 -10.46 21.68
CA GLY A 258 3.03 -10.80 22.84
C GLY A 258 3.87 -10.81 24.13
N GLU A 259 3.21 -10.97 25.28
CA GLU A 259 3.81 -10.87 26.62
C GLU A 259 5.02 -11.80 26.82
N LYS A 260 4.98 -13.03 26.29
CA LYS A 260 6.12 -13.96 26.34
C LYS A 260 7.35 -13.42 25.58
N SER A 261 7.13 -12.88 24.39
CA SER A 261 8.21 -12.35 23.56
C SER A 261 8.80 -11.10 24.21
N GLU A 262 7.96 -10.25 24.82
CA GLU A 262 8.37 -9.07 25.58
C GLU A 262 9.20 -9.47 26.80
N TYR A 263 8.72 -10.44 27.58
CA TYR A 263 9.42 -11.00 28.73
C TYR A 263 10.86 -11.40 28.40
N TRP A 264 11.06 -12.10 27.28
CA TRP A 264 12.37 -12.55 26.82
C TRP A 264 13.26 -11.38 26.36
N MET A 265 12.71 -10.45 25.56
CA MET A 265 13.45 -9.28 25.09
C MET A 265 13.99 -8.40 26.22
N GLU A 266 13.27 -8.31 27.34
CA GLU A 266 13.65 -7.46 28.48
C GLU A 266 14.70 -8.09 29.40
N ARG A 267 14.80 -9.43 29.42
CA ARG A 267 15.60 -10.17 30.42
C ARG A 267 16.86 -10.82 29.85
N TYR A 268 16.90 -11.03 28.55
CA TYR A 268 17.95 -11.83 27.92
C TYR A 268 18.54 -11.08 26.74
N ASP A 269 19.83 -11.29 26.50
CA ASP A 269 20.53 -10.74 25.34
C ASP A 269 20.18 -11.54 24.08
N PRO A 270 20.13 -10.88 22.90
CA PRO A 270 19.95 -11.57 21.64
C PRO A 270 21.15 -12.48 21.34
N ILE A 271 20.86 -13.68 20.86
CA ILE A 271 21.86 -14.68 20.47
C ILE A 271 22.37 -14.47 19.03
N PHE A 272 21.60 -13.73 18.23
CA PHE A 272 21.95 -13.36 16.87
C PHE A 272 21.39 -11.98 16.58
N THR A 273 22.25 -11.12 16.04
CA THR A 273 21.93 -9.73 15.72
C THR A 273 22.44 -9.40 14.34
N LEU A 274 21.65 -8.65 13.60
CA LEU A 274 22.12 -7.99 12.40
C LEU A 274 22.09 -6.48 12.62
N THR A 275 23.25 -5.86 12.41
CA THR A 275 23.50 -4.47 12.76
C THR A 275 23.94 -3.70 11.52
N LYS A 276 23.34 -2.54 11.28
CA LYS A 276 23.72 -1.61 10.22
C LYS A 276 23.73 -0.20 10.80
N ALA A 277 24.76 0.58 10.48
CA ALA A 277 24.94 1.94 11.00
C ALA A 277 24.79 2.05 12.55
N ASN A 278 25.39 1.11 13.29
CA ASN A 278 25.32 1.00 14.76
C ASN A 278 23.89 0.80 15.32
N GLN A 279 22.98 0.27 14.53
CA GLN A 279 21.62 -0.06 14.94
C GLN A 279 21.30 -1.51 14.60
N ASP A 280 20.83 -2.26 15.58
CA ASP A 280 20.32 -3.61 15.35
C ASP A 280 18.95 -3.50 14.67
N TYR A 281 18.84 -4.07 13.49
CA TYR A 281 17.58 -4.14 12.75
C TYR A 281 16.93 -5.53 12.83
N VAL A 282 17.72 -6.54 13.23
CA VAL A 282 17.23 -7.87 13.61
C VAL A 282 17.85 -8.25 14.94
N ARG A 283 17.02 -8.75 15.86
CA ARG A 283 17.44 -9.38 17.10
C ARG A 283 16.72 -10.71 17.24
N MET A 284 17.48 -11.77 17.47
CA MET A 284 16.93 -13.10 17.66
C MET A 284 17.25 -13.61 19.05
N TYR A 285 16.29 -14.34 19.61
CA TYR A 285 16.34 -14.91 20.94
C TYR A 285 15.96 -16.39 20.84
N ILE A 286 16.66 -17.25 21.59
CA ILE A 286 16.16 -18.59 21.88
C ILE A 286 15.30 -18.49 23.13
N MET A 287 14.06 -18.97 23.04
CA MET A 287 13.09 -18.96 24.10
C MET A 287 12.78 -20.39 24.56
N GLU A 288 12.48 -20.55 25.84
CA GLU A 288 11.92 -21.81 26.34
C GLU A 288 10.50 -22.02 25.76
N PRO A 289 10.17 -23.22 25.23
CA PRO A 289 8.80 -23.57 24.86
C PRO A 289 7.86 -23.63 26.07
N GLY A 290 6.63 -23.15 25.87
CA GLY A 290 5.61 -23.01 26.91
C GLY A 290 4.97 -21.62 26.91
N THR A 291 3.90 -21.48 27.67
CA THR A 291 3.28 -20.20 28.02
C THR A 291 4.17 -19.42 28.98
N LEU A 292 3.96 -18.10 29.09
CA LEU A 292 4.71 -17.27 30.04
C LEU A 292 4.59 -17.79 31.49
N LYS A 293 3.41 -18.28 31.88
CA LYS A 293 3.18 -18.86 33.20
C LYS A 293 4.05 -20.09 33.45
N GLU A 294 4.08 -21.03 32.51
CA GLU A 294 4.88 -22.25 32.61
C GLU A 294 6.39 -21.95 32.63
N ILE A 295 6.82 -20.94 31.88
CA ILE A 295 8.22 -20.48 31.85
C ILE A 295 8.63 -19.90 33.19
N ASN A 296 7.79 -19.05 33.80
CA ASN A 296 8.04 -18.51 35.13
C ASN A 296 8.06 -19.62 36.21
N GLU A 297 7.19 -20.64 36.10
CA GLU A 297 7.20 -21.80 36.99
C GLU A 297 8.48 -22.65 36.88
N LYS A 298 9.12 -22.67 35.70
CA LYS A 298 10.42 -23.29 35.47
C LYS A 298 11.60 -22.48 36.01
N GLY A 299 11.38 -21.26 36.50
CA GLY A 299 12.40 -20.41 37.11
C GLY A 299 13.23 -19.57 36.12
N TYR A 300 12.71 -19.37 34.91
CA TYR A 300 13.25 -18.40 33.95
C TYR A 300 12.86 -16.97 34.27
#